data_AF-A0A9Q3HR44-F1
#
_entry.id   AF-A0A9Q3HR44-F1
#
_cell.length_a   1.000
_cell.length_b   1.000
_cell.length_c   1.000
_cell.angle_alpha   90.00
_cell.angle_beta   90.00
_cell.angle_gamma   90.00
#
_symmetry.space_group_name_H-M   'P 1'
#
loop_
_entity.id
_entity.type
_entity.pdbx_description
1 polymer ?
#
loop_
_entity_poly.entity_id
_entity_poly.type
_entity_poly.pdbx_seq_one_letter_code
_entity_poly.pdbx_strand_id
1 'polypeptide(L)'
;MQDGNTSGLVGLSWDQAHKMMSALRNITVPLGVTRIPHWIGQEKEGKIKASEWHSLFEIYLPLAAIDNLIGDIDQLRNSPNEARRMCLLVDNFCALVACTHILEG
;
A
#
# COMPACT_ATOMS: atom_id res chain seq x y z
N MET A 1 14.35 1.89 29.16
CA MET A 1 13.39 0.97 28.50
C MET A 1 13.03 1.62 27.19
N GLN A 2 13.11 0.85 26.10
CA GLN A 2 13.36 1.28 24.73
C GLN A 2 12.39 2.34 24.17
N ASP A 3 12.97 3.34 23.52
CA ASP A 3 12.32 4.33 22.67
C ASP A 3 11.67 3.66 21.45
N GLY A 4 10.34 3.71 21.37
CA GLY A 4 9.56 3.24 20.24
C GLY A 4 9.10 4.40 19.36
N ASN A 5 10.00 4.86 18.51
CA ASN A 5 9.82 5.94 17.54
C ASN A 5 8.56 5.74 16.66
N THR A 6 7.44 6.36 17.05
CA THR A 6 6.22 6.49 16.26
C THR A 6 6.46 7.48 15.12
N SER A 7 7.03 7.01 14.03
CA SER A 7 7.05 7.73 12.74
C SER A 7 7.17 6.71 11.60
N GLY A 8 6.15 5.87 11.47
CA GLY A 8 5.82 5.26 10.19
C GLY A 8 4.99 6.26 9.37
N LEU A 9 5.10 6.20 8.04
CA LEU A 9 4.23 6.91 7.10
C LEU A 9 2.78 6.90 7.62
N VAL A 10 2.19 8.09 7.76
CA VAL A 10 0.92 8.38 8.42
C VAL A 10 -0.06 7.20 8.36
N GLY A 11 -0.13 6.41 9.45
CA GLY A 11 -1.10 5.34 9.63
C GLY A 11 -0.60 3.89 9.56
N LEU A 12 0.62 3.61 9.05
CA LEU A 12 1.15 2.23 8.97
C LEU A 12 2.36 2.02 9.89
N SER A 13 2.41 0.88 10.59
CA SER A 13 3.61 0.44 11.30
C SER A 13 4.69 0.00 10.31
N TRP A 14 5.96 -0.03 10.74
CA TRP A 14 7.06 -0.54 9.92
C TRP A 14 6.87 -1.99 9.47
N ASP A 15 6.23 -2.82 10.30
CA ASP A 15 5.90 -4.20 9.94
C ASP A 15 4.85 -4.25 8.83
N GLN A 16 3.82 -3.41 8.92
CA GLN A 16 2.80 -3.29 7.88
C GLN A 16 3.40 -2.76 6.57
N ALA A 17 4.28 -1.76 6.65
CA ALA A 17 5.00 -1.24 5.50
C ALA A 17 5.86 -2.34 4.84
N HIS A 18 6.65 -3.10 5.60
CA HIS A 18 7.46 -4.20 5.06
C HIS A 18 6.62 -5.32 4.44
N LYS A 19 5.51 -5.71 5.07
CA LYS A 19 4.59 -6.70 4.52
C LYS A 19 3.96 -6.20 3.22
N MET A 20 3.57 -4.93 3.14
CA MET A 20 3.04 -4.32 1.93
C MET A 20 4.09 -4.30 0.82
N MET A 21 5.34 -3.93 1.13
CA MET A 21 6.46 -3.98 0.19
C MET A 21 6.76 -5.39 -0.32
N SER A 22 6.62 -6.41 0.53
CA SER A 22 6.76 -7.81 0.13
C SER A 22 5.62 -8.25 -0.79
N ALA A 23 4.38 -7.91 -0.43
CA ALA A 23 3.19 -8.21 -1.24
C ALA A 23 3.29 -7.59 -2.64
N LEU A 24 3.72 -6.32 -2.73
CA LEU A 24 3.92 -5.63 -4.01
C LEU A 24 4.81 -6.41 -5.00
N ARG A 25 5.83 -7.11 -4.50
CA ARG A 25 6.77 -7.88 -5.34
C ARG A 25 6.21 -9.21 -5.82
N ASN A 26 5.21 -9.75 -5.11
CA ASN A 26 4.63 -11.05 -5.38
C ASN A 26 3.34 -10.97 -6.22
N ILE A 27 2.83 -9.77 -6.48
CA ILE A 27 1.66 -9.56 -7.32
C ILE A 27 1.95 -10.01 -8.75
N THR A 28 1.12 -10.94 -9.23
CA THR A 28 1.12 -11.37 -10.62
C THR A 28 0.20 -10.46 -11.41
N VAL A 29 0.76 -9.71 -12.38
CA VAL A 29 -0.03 -8.84 -13.26
C VAL A 29 -0.32 -9.52 -14.62
N PRO A 30 -1.48 -9.23 -15.23
CA PRO A 30 -1.82 -9.68 -16.57
C PRO A 30 -0.83 -9.21 -17.64
N LEU A 31 -0.83 -9.91 -18.78
CA LEU A 31 -0.15 -9.44 -19.99
C LEU A 31 -0.73 -8.08 -20.42
N GLY A 32 0.15 -7.10 -20.67
CA GLY A 32 -0.24 -5.74 -21.06
C GLY A 32 -0.17 -4.70 -19.93
N VAL A 33 -0.04 -5.13 -18.68
CA VAL A 33 0.20 -4.21 -17.55
C VAL A 33 1.70 -3.93 -17.41
N THR A 34 2.06 -2.66 -17.21
CA THR A 34 3.46 -2.30 -16.94
C THR A 34 3.85 -2.84 -15.58
N ARG A 35 4.91 -3.65 -15.53
CA ARG A 35 5.43 -4.18 -14.27
C ARG A 35 6.17 -3.09 -13.51
N ILE A 36 5.95 -3.04 -12.20
CA ILE A 36 6.74 -2.18 -11.33
C ILE A 36 8.18 -2.70 -11.23
N PRO A 37 9.18 -1.82 -11.04
CA PRO A 37 10.55 -2.24 -10.82
C PRO A 37 10.71 -3.06 -9.54
N HIS A 38 11.48 -4.14 -9.60
CA HIS A 38 11.75 -5.03 -8.46
C HIS A 38 12.49 -4.35 -7.29
N TRP A 39 13.15 -3.22 -7.56
CA TRP A 39 13.87 -2.43 -6.58
C TRP A 39 13.00 -1.43 -5.81
N ILE A 40 11.69 -1.36 -6.09
CA ILE A 40 10.77 -0.52 -5.33
C ILE A 40 10.89 -0.80 -3.82
N GLY A 41 11.03 0.30 -3.06
CA GLY A 41 11.28 0.35 -1.60
C GLY A 41 12.62 -0.20 -1.14
N GLN A 42 13.61 -0.28 -2.03
CA GLN A 42 15.02 -0.43 -1.67
C GLN A 42 15.71 0.93 -1.78
N GLU A 43 16.78 1.12 -1.03
CA GLU A 43 17.59 2.36 -1.02
C GLU A 43 18.30 2.67 -2.36
N LYS A 44 18.12 1.82 -3.38
CA LYS A 44 18.72 2.03 -4.70
C LYS A 44 18.08 3.21 -5.44
N GLU A 45 18.94 4.10 -5.93
CA GLU A 45 18.62 5.30 -6.73
C GLU A 45 18.09 4.96 -8.14
N GLY A 46 16.90 4.36 -8.24
CA GLY A 46 16.18 4.20 -9.50
C GLY A 46 15.13 5.30 -9.69
N LYS A 47 15.00 5.85 -10.91
CA LYS A 47 13.83 6.64 -11.28
C LYS A 47 12.71 5.70 -11.72
N ILE A 48 11.52 5.85 -11.16
CA ILE A 48 10.30 5.16 -11.62
C ILE A 48 9.72 5.95 -12.80
N LYS A 49 9.40 5.28 -13.92
CA LYS A 49 8.76 5.90 -15.09
C LYS A 49 7.31 6.24 -14.80
N ALA A 50 6.72 7.17 -15.56
CA ALA A 50 5.31 7.55 -15.40
C ALA A 50 4.34 6.33 -15.48
N SER A 51 4.55 5.43 -16.45
CA SER A 51 3.73 4.21 -16.58
C SER A 51 3.92 3.21 -15.44
N GLU A 52 5.11 3.17 -14.84
CA GLU A 52 5.42 2.35 -13.67
C GLU A 52 4.81 2.96 -12.40
N TRP A 53 4.83 4.29 -12.25
CA TRP A 53 4.12 5.03 -11.20
C TRP A 53 2.61 4.78 -11.28
N HIS A 54 2.04 4.92 -12.47
CA HIS A 54 0.62 4.69 -12.68
C HIS A 54 0.22 3.26 -12.33
N SER A 55 0.96 2.26 -12.85
CA SER A 55 0.70 0.85 -12.53
C SER A 55 0.89 0.56 -11.04
N LEU A 56 1.87 1.20 -10.38
CA LEU A 56 2.07 1.07 -8.95
C LEU A 56 0.79 1.47 -8.18
N PHE A 57 0.24 2.66 -8.43
CA PHE A 57 -0.88 3.16 -7.64
C PHE A 57 -2.24 2.59 -8.05
N GLU A 58 -2.44 2.23 -9.32
CA GLU A 58 -3.73 1.73 -9.78
C GLU A 58 -3.90 0.22 -9.62
N ILE A 59 -2.82 -0.55 -9.69
CA ILE A 59 -2.89 -2.00 -9.79
C ILE A 59 -2.19 -2.64 -8.60
N TYR A 60 -0.91 -2.34 -8.41
CA TYR A 60 -0.11 -3.04 -7.42
C TYR A 60 -0.48 -2.64 -5.98
N LEU A 61 -0.62 -1.34 -5.73
CA LEU A 61 -0.90 -0.83 -4.40
C LEU A 61 -2.27 -1.32 -3.90
N PRO A 62 -3.39 -1.25 -4.67
CA PRO A 62 -4.69 -1.72 -4.20
C PRO A 62 -4.70 -3.22 -3.91
N LEU A 63 -4.06 -4.02 -4.77
CA LEU A 63 -3.94 -5.47 -4.57
C LEU A 63 -3.11 -5.80 -3.32
N ALA A 64 -1.99 -5.11 -3.10
CA ALA A 64 -1.17 -5.31 -1.91
C ALA A 64 -1.89 -4.83 -0.64
N ALA A 65 -2.68 -3.76 -0.75
CA ALA A 65 -3.41 -3.17 0.36
C ALA A 65 -4.52 -4.10 0.86
N ILE A 66 -5.21 -4.83 -0.02
CA ILE A 66 -6.23 -5.82 0.39
C ILE A 66 -5.65 -6.83 1.38
N ASP A 67 -4.49 -7.43 1.06
CA ASP A 67 -3.85 -8.43 1.92
C ASP A 67 -3.28 -7.85 3.23
N ASN A 68 -2.99 -6.55 3.26
CA ASN A 68 -2.32 -5.90 4.39
C ASN A 68 -3.25 -5.09 5.30
N LEU A 69 -4.34 -4.55 4.75
CA LEU A 69 -5.31 -3.70 5.45
C LEU A 69 -6.52 -4.49 5.93
N ILE A 70 -6.92 -5.53 5.19
CA ILE A 70 -7.97 -6.45 5.66
C ILE A 70 -7.29 -7.39 6.66
N GLY A 71 -7.30 -6.96 7.93
CA GLY A 71 -6.91 -7.81 9.04
C GLY A 71 -7.86 -9.00 9.18
N ASP A 72 -7.61 -9.84 10.18
CA ASP A 72 -8.48 -10.95 10.53
C ASP A 72 -9.94 -10.47 10.67
N ILE A 73 -10.81 -10.99 9.78
CA ILE A 73 -12.23 -10.61 9.71
C ILE A 73 -12.91 -10.87 11.06
N ASP A 74 -12.46 -11.87 11.82
CA ASP A 74 -12.99 -12.15 13.14
C ASP A 74 -12.55 -11.10 14.17
N GLN A 75 -11.33 -10.56 14.07
CA GLN A 75 -10.89 -9.43 14.92
C GLN A 75 -11.66 -8.15 14.59
N LEU A 76 -11.88 -7.89 13.30
CA LEU A 76 -12.66 -6.73 12.85
C LEU A 76 -14.10 -6.78 13.35
N ARG A 77 -14.71 -7.98 13.32
CA ARG A 77 -16.07 -8.19 13.84
C ARG A 77 -16.18 -7.94 15.33
N ASN A 78 -15.14 -8.30 16.09
CA ASN A 78 -15.17 -8.28 17.55
C ASN A 78 -14.59 -6.98 18.16
N SER A 79 -13.98 -6.10 17.36
CA SER A 79 -13.38 -4.85 17.84
C SER A 79 -13.82 -3.63 17.00
N PRO A 80 -14.78 -2.82 17.50
CA PRO A 80 -15.22 -1.60 16.81
C PRO A 80 -14.10 -0.59 16.56
N ASN A 81 -13.07 -0.55 17.41
CA ASN A 81 -11.91 0.32 17.23
C ASN A 81 -11.04 -0.13 16.06
N GLU A 82 -10.84 -1.45 15.88
CA GLU A 82 -10.10 -1.99 14.73
C GLU A 82 -10.89 -1.82 13.43
N ALA A 83 -12.21 -2.05 13.47
CA ALA A 83 -13.08 -1.76 12.34
C ALA A 83 -13.00 -0.28 11.89
N ARG A 84 -13.04 0.66 12.85
CA ARG A 84 -12.87 2.09 12.55
C ARG A 84 -11.50 2.42 11.99
N ARG A 85 -10.43 1.84 12.53
CA ARG A 85 -9.06 2.02 12.02
C ARG A 85 -8.95 1.52 10.58
N MET A 86 -9.51 0.36 10.28
CA MET A 86 -9.55 -0.18 8.92
C MET A 86 -10.30 0.76 7.97
N CYS A 87 -11.49 1.26 8.35
CA CYS A 87 -12.21 2.23 7.52
C CYS A 87 -11.35 3.47 7.21
N LEU A 88 -10.68 4.04 8.21
CA LEU A 88 -9.79 5.20 8.00
C LEU A 88 -8.61 4.88 7.07
N LEU A 89 -8.03 3.68 7.19
CA LEU A 89 -6.95 3.25 6.31
C LEU A 89 -7.44 3.07 4.87
N VAL A 90 -8.61 2.47 4.68
CA VAL A 90 -9.25 2.33 3.35
C VAL A 90 -9.57 3.70 2.76
N ASP A 91 -10.14 4.62 3.52
CA ASP A 91 -10.45 5.98 3.05
C ASP A 91 -9.19 6.73 2.62
N ASN A 92 -8.14 6.70 3.45
CA ASN A 92 -6.84 7.30 3.12
C ASN A 92 -6.23 6.67 1.87
N PHE A 93 -6.36 5.36 1.73
CA PHE A 93 -5.87 4.62 0.58
C PHE A 93 -6.63 5.00 -0.70
N CYS A 94 -7.96 5.03 -0.65
CA CYS A 94 -8.81 5.46 -1.76
C CYS A 94 -8.50 6.90 -2.16
N ALA A 95 -8.29 7.80 -1.20
CA ALA A 95 -7.87 9.18 -1.46
C ALA A 95 -6.51 9.23 -2.17
N LEU A 96 -5.53 8.41 -1.74
CA LEU A 96 -4.22 8.33 -2.37
C LEU A 96 -4.32 7.86 -3.84
N VAL A 97 -5.08 6.81 -4.11
CA VAL A 97 -5.32 6.31 -5.47
C VAL A 97 -6.05 7.35 -6.34
N ALA A 98 -7.07 8.02 -5.78
CA ALA A 98 -7.79 9.09 -6.48
C ALA A 98 -6.88 10.27 -6.84
N CYS A 99 -5.93 10.63 -5.96
CA CYS A 99 -4.92 11.64 -6.23
C CYS A 99 -3.88 11.23 -7.29
N THR A 100 -3.82 9.95 -7.68
CA THR A 100 -2.98 9.51 -8.82
C THR A 100 -3.72 9.44 -10.14
N HIS A 101 -5.05 9.48 -10.09
CA HIS A 101 -5.94 9.71 -11.22
C HIS A 101 -6.09 11.21 -11.54
N ILE A 102 -5.18 12.09 -11.09
CA ILE A 102 -5.20 13.50 -11.51
C ILE A 102 -5.18 13.50 -13.03
N LEU A 103 -6.33 13.89 -13.57
CA LEU A 103 -6.72 13.80 -14.97
C LEU A 103 -5.54 14.15 -15.87
N GLU A 104 -5.16 13.22 -16.75
CA GLU A 104 -4.49 13.61 -17.99
C GLU A 104 -5.45 14.58 -18.71
N GLY A 105 -5.24 15.87 -18.47
CA GLY A 105 -5.88 16.98 -19.17
C GLY A 105 -5.04 17.44 -20.33
#